data_AF-A0A0C2ZIT7-F1
#
_entry.id   AF-A0A0C2ZIT7-F1
#
_cell.length_a   1.000
_cell.length_b   1.000
_cell.length_c   1.000
_cell.angle_alpha   90.00
_cell.angle_beta   90.00
_cell.angle_gamma   90.00
#
_symmetry.space_group_name_H-M   'P 1'
#
loop_
_entity.id
_entity.type
_entity.pdbx_description
1 polymer ?
#
loop_
_entity_poly.entity_id
_entity_poly.type
_entity_poly.pdbx_seq_one_letter_code
_entity_poly.pdbx_strand_id
1 'polypeptide(L)'
;YLRAILQSRPALSFIDARTVNGNVYETFQQAAIALGLFADQNEAQYAMQEAINSLATPRQLRLLFIHLLVNDCILTPIDFWTAYREHMAHDFNLQLGVNIDLALN
;
A
#
# COMPACT_ATOMS: atom_id res chain seq x y z
N TYR A 1 4.81 0.76 -10.18
CA TYR A 1 4.39 0.40 -11.56
C TYR A 1 5.49 0.40 -12.60
N LEU A 2 6.14 1.53 -12.93
CA LEU A 2 7.16 1.57 -13.99
C LEU A 2 8.30 0.55 -13.76
N ARG A 3 8.80 0.43 -12.54
CA ARG A 3 9.80 -0.58 -12.17
C ARG A 3 9.38 -1.99 -12.53
N ALA A 4 8.14 -2.39 -12.20
CA ALA A 4 7.62 -3.72 -12.50
C ALA A 4 7.50 -3.95 -14.01
N ILE A 5 7.06 -2.94 -14.77
CA ILE A 5 7.05 -3.00 -16.23
C ILE A 5 8.47 -3.26 -16.75
N LEU A 6 9.46 -2.50 -16.29
CA LEU A 6 10.86 -2.63 -16.73
C LEU A 6 11.52 -3.94 -16.28
N GLN A 7 11.08 -4.53 -15.18
CA GLN A 7 11.52 -5.86 -14.75
C GLN A 7 10.92 -6.96 -15.62
N SER A 8 9.70 -6.77 -16.14
CA SER A 8 9.04 -7.74 -17.01
C SER A 8 9.51 -7.67 -18.47
N ARG A 9 9.82 -6.47 -18.98
CA ARG A 9 10.29 -6.27 -20.35
C ARG A 9 11.12 -4.99 -20.51
N PRO A 10 12.04 -4.92 -21.47
CA PRO A 10 12.66 -3.67 -21.86
C PRO A 10 11.63 -2.72 -22.49
N ALA A 11 11.81 -1.42 -22.27
CA ALA A 11 11.07 -0.36 -22.93
C ALA A 11 12.03 0.69 -23.49
N LEU A 12 11.78 1.16 -24.71
CA LEU A 12 12.62 2.12 -25.44
C LEU A 12 12.26 3.58 -25.12
N SER A 13 11.09 3.81 -24.51
CA SER A 13 10.64 5.14 -24.08
C SER A 13 9.53 5.02 -23.02
N PHE A 14 9.17 6.14 -22.39
CA PHE A 14 8.02 6.18 -21.47
C PHE A 14 6.67 5.91 -22.15
N ILE A 15 6.54 6.23 -23.44
CA ILE A 15 5.35 5.90 -24.22
C ILE A 15 5.32 4.39 -24.46
N ASP A 16 6.43 3.82 -24.91
CA ASP A 16 6.55 2.36 -25.11
C ASP A 16 6.27 1.60 -23.81
N ALA A 17 6.80 2.05 -22.68
CA ALA A 17 6.50 1.45 -21.36
C ALA A 17 5.00 1.48 -21.01
N ARG A 18 4.21 2.42 -21.55
CA ARG A 18 2.75 2.50 -21.37
C ARG A 18 1.97 1.84 -22.50
N THR A 19 2.62 1.28 -23.51
CA THR A 19 1.95 0.58 -24.61
C THR A 19 1.80 -0.90 -24.26
N VAL A 20 0.57 -1.42 -24.34
CA VAL A 20 0.30 -2.85 -24.16
C VAL A 20 -0.64 -3.31 -25.27
N ASN A 21 -0.26 -4.35 -26.01
CA ASN A 21 -1.01 -4.88 -27.16
C ASN A 21 -1.42 -3.80 -28.18
N GLY A 22 -0.54 -2.82 -28.43
CA GLY A 22 -0.77 -1.72 -29.37
C GLY A 22 -1.56 -0.53 -28.81
N ASN A 23 -2.08 -0.61 -27.58
CA ASN A 23 -2.82 0.47 -26.94
C ASN A 23 -1.93 1.23 -25.94
N VAL A 24 -1.91 2.56 -26.03
CA VAL A 24 -1.20 3.42 -25.07
C VAL A 24 -2.13 3.76 -23.91
N TYR A 25 -1.69 3.49 -22.70
CA TYR A 25 -2.44 3.81 -21.48
C TYR A 25 -2.02 5.16 -20.89
N GLU A 26 -2.91 5.78 -20.12
CA GLU A 26 -2.68 7.10 -19.52
C GLU A 26 -1.62 7.04 -18.42
N THR A 27 -1.68 5.99 -17.59
CA THR A 27 -0.76 5.80 -16.46
C THR A 27 0.03 4.49 -16.58
N PHE A 28 1.21 4.45 -15.95
CA PHE A 28 1.98 3.19 -15.84
C PHE A 28 1.22 2.12 -15.06
N GLN A 29 0.34 2.52 -14.14
CA GLN A 29 -0.53 1.60 -13.44
C GLN A 29 -1.48 0.88 -14.40
N GLN A 30 -2.22 1.62 -15.22
CA GLN A 30 -3.14 1.05 -16.19
C GLN A 30 -2.41 0.11 -17.17
N ALA A 31 -1.23 0.53 -17.65
CA ALA A 31 -0.40 -0.32 -18.50
C ALA A 31 0.03 -1.60 -17.76
N ALA A 32 0.47 -1.51 -16.51
CA ALA A 32 0.91 -2.68 -15.76
C ALA A 32 -0.24 -3.65 -15.43
N ILE A 33 -1.44 -3.13 -15.18
CA ILE A 33 -2.67 -3.93 -15.03
C ILE A 33 -3.02 -4.62 -16.35
N ALA A 34 -2.96 -3.90 -17.48
CA ALA A 34 -3.22 -4.47 -18.80
C ALA A 34 -2.18 -5.53 -19.22
N LEU A 35 -0.95 -5.42 -18.72
CA LEU A 35 0.11 -6.45 -18.85
C LEU A 35 -0.14 -7.68 -17.95
N GLY A 36 -1.11 -7.62 -17.03
CA GLY A 36 -1.36 -8.67 -16.05
C GLY A 36 -0.27 -8.79 -14.98
N LEU A 37 0.52 -7.72 -14.74
CA LEU A 37 1.60 -7.73 -13.74
C LEU A 37 1.10 -7.62 -12.30
N PHE A 38 -0.13 -7.12 -12.12
CA PHE A 38 -0.76 -6.92 -10.83
C PHE A 38 -2.16 -7.52 -10.90
N ALA A 39 -2.44 -8.49 -10.02
CA ALA A 39 -3.82 -8.90 -9.74
C ALA A 39 -4.47 -7.84 -8.84
N ASP A 40 -5.78 -7.65 -9.02
CA ASP A 40 -6.67 -6.66 -8.40
C ASP A 40 -6.12 -5.66 -7.36
N GLN A 41 -6.60 -4.43 -7.48
CA GLN A 41 -6.27 -3.23 -6.68
C GLN A 41 -6.42 -3.37 -5.15
N ASN A 42 -6.90 -4.52 -4.66
CA ASN A 42 -7.24 -4.80 -3.28
C ASN A 42 -6.19 -5.63 -2.53
N GLU A 43 -5.10 -6.09 -3.17
CA GLU A 43 -4.04 -6.87 -2.50
C GLU A 43 -3.52 -6.19 -1.22
N ALA A 44 -3.27 -4.87 -1.29
CA ALA A 44 -2.85 -4.09 -0.13
C ALA A 44 -3.89 -4.08 0.99
N GLN A 45 -5.18 -4.03 0.64
CA GLN A 45 -6.27 -4.04 1.61
C GLN A 45 -6.38 -5.42 2.28
N TYR A 46 -6.30 -6.50 1.50
CA TYR A 46 -6.32 -7.86 2.04
C TYR A 46 -5.12 -8.11 2.97
N ALA A 47 -3.91 -7.73 2.55
CA ALA A 47 -2.71 -7.88 3.37
C ALA A 47 -2.81 -7.10 4.69
N MET A 48 -3.32 -5.87 4.66
CA MET A 48 -3.51 -5.07 5.88
C MET A 48 -4.57 -5.66 6.80
N GLN A 49 -5.71 -6.11 6.23
CA GLN A 49 -6.78 -6.73 7.01
C GLN A 49 -6.32 -8.04 7.66
N GLU A 50 -5.57 -8.87 6.94
CA GLU A 50 -5.00 -10.11 7.47
C GLU A 50 -4.00 -9.82 8.60
N ALA A 51 -3.14 -8.81 8.44
CA ALA A 51 -2.19 -8.41 9.48
C ALA A 51 -2.90 -7.93 10.75
N ILE A 52 -3.97 -7.16 10.62
CA ILE A 52 -4.81 -6.72 11.75
C ILE A 52 -5.47 -7.94 12.43
N ASN A 53 -6.06 -8.84 11.65
CA ASN A 53 -6.72 -10.05 12.17
C ASN A 53 -5.73 -11.03 12.82
N SER A 54 -4.47 -11.03 12.39
CA SER A 54 -3.40 -11.87 12.93
C SER A 54 -2.72 -11.29 14.19
N LEU A 55 -3.31 -10.25 14.80
CA LEU A 55 -2.81 -9.60 16.02
C LEU A 55 -1.40 -9.00 15.85
N ALA A 56 -1.07 -8.52 14.65
CA ALA A 56 0.19 -7.81 14.43
C ALA A 56 0.27 -6.53 15.29
N THR A 57 1.44 -6.25 15.83
CA THR A 57 1.68 -5.03 16.62
C THR A 57 1.53 -3.78 15.75
N PRO A 58 1.15 -2.61 16.31
CA PRO A 58 1.04 -1.36 15.56
C PRO A 58 2.32 -0.98 14.80
N ARG A 59 3.50 -1.32 15.36
CA ARG A 59 4.80 -1.19 14.68
C ARG A 59 4.90 -2.08 13.43
N GLN A 60 4.46 -3.34 13.50
CA GLN A 60 4.45 -4.24 12.34
C GLN A 60 3.47 -3.76 11.26
N LEU A 61 2.31 -3.22 11.65
CA LEU A 61 1.36 -2.63 10.71
C LEU A 61 1.95 -1.40 9.99
N ARG A 62 2.69 -0.54 10.71
CA ARG A 62 3.41 0.59 10.08
C ARG A 62 4.48 0.13 9.09
N LEU A 63 5.24 -0.91 9.43
CA LEU A 63 6.23 -1.49 8.51
C LEU A 63 5.57 -2.06 7.26
N LEU A 64 4.47 -2.80 7.41
CA LEU A 64 3.70 -3.33 6.29
C LEU A 64 3.17 -2.20 5.39
N PHE A 65 2.61 -1.14 5.99
CA PHE A 65 2.15 0.03 5.25
C PHE A 65 3.28 0.67 4.40
N ILE A 66 4.47 0.84 4.99
CA ILE A 66 5.64 1.36 4.25
C ILE A 66 6.02 0.42 3.09
N HIS A 67 6.04 -0.89 3.33
CA HIS A 67 6.31 -1.87 2.27
C HIS A 67 5.29 -1.79 1.13
N LEU A 68 4.00 -1.65 1.44
CA LEU A 68 2.93 -1.53 0.45
C LEU A 68 3.05 -0.21 -0.34
N LEU A 69 3.44 0.90 0.31
CA LEU A 69 3.69 2.17 -0.36
C LEU A 69 4.89 2.10 -1.32
N VAL A 70 6.02 1.55 -0.86
CA VAL A 70 7.27 1.49 -1.65
C VAL A 70 7.12 0.59 -2.89
N ASN A 71 6.25 -0.42 -2.82
CA ASN A 71 5.99 -1.33 -3.93
C ASN A 71 4.84 -0.88 -4.84
N ASP A 72 4.33 0.35 -4.66
CA ASP A 72 3.17 0.88 -5.40
C ASP A 72 1.93 -0.04 -5.32
N CYS A 73 1.72 -0.71 -4.18
CA CYS A 73 0.55 -1.57 -3.97
C CYS A 73 -0.69 -0.77 -3.55
N ILE A 74 -0.54 0.52 -3.21
CA ILE A 74 -1.60 1.40 -2.73
C ILE A 74 -1.86 2.50 -3.76
N LEU A 75 -3.08 2.55 -4.30
CA LEU A 75 -3.47 3.55 -5.30
C LEU A 75 -3.73 4.93 -4.72
N THR A 76 -4.41 4.96 -3.58
CA THR A 76 -4.76 6.18 -2.87
C THR A 76 -4.15 6.14 -1.47
N PRO A 77 -2.86 6.51 -1.32
CA PRO A 77 -2.15 6.46 -0.04
C PRO A 77 -2.87 7.19 1.10
N ILE A 78 -3.54 8.30 0.80
CA ILE A 78 -4.26 9.11 1.79
C ILE A 78 -5.51 8.35 2.28
N ASP A 79 -6.34 7.84 1.38
CA ASP A 79 -7.54 7.10 1.76
C ASP A 79 -7.16 5.84 2.54
N PHE A 80 -6.12 5.13 2.08
CA PHE A 80 -5.60 3.95 2.76
C PHE A 80 -5.09 4.29 4.17
N TRP A 81 -4.33 5.39 4.32
CA TRP A 81 -3.92 5.87 5.63
C TRP A 81 -5.12 6.18 6.53
N THR A 82 -6.13 6.88 6.02
CA THR A 82 -7.32 7.21 6.80
C THR A 82 -8.08 5.98 7.29
N ALA A 83 -8.09 4.90 6.49
CA ALA A 83 -8.74 3.64 6.86
C ALA A 83 -8.02 2.90 8.00
N TYR A 84 -6.68 2.90 8.03
CA TYR A 84 -5.91 2.03 8.94
C TYR A 84 -5.10 2.76 10.02
N ARG A 85 -5.06 4.09 10.03
CA ARG A 85 -4.26 4.92 10.98
C ARG A 85 -4.51 4.60 12.45
N GLU A 86 -5.74 4.30 12.83
CA GLU A 86 -6.09 3.99 14.23
C GLU A 86 -5.42 2.69 14.71
N HIS A 87 -5.41 1.65 13.86
CA HIS A 87 -4.71 0.40 14.17
C HIS A 87 -3.19 0.58 14.24
N MET A 88 -2.64 1.43 13.37
CA MET A 88 -1.20 1.74 13.33
C MET A 88 -0.72 2.64 14.49
N ALA A 89 -1.63 3.41 15.11
CA ALA A 89 -1.32 4.34 16.19
C ALA A 89 -1.78 3.84 17.58
N HIS A 90 -2.26 2.61 17.66
CA HIS A 90 -2.83 2.06 18.90
C HIS A 90 -1.84 2.06 20.08
N ASP A 91 -0.55 1.89 19.82
CA ASP A 91 0.53 1.96 20.82
C ASP A 91 0.70 3.37 21.41
N PHE A 92 0.52 4.42 20.60
CA PHE A 92 0.56 5.81 21.07
C PHE A 92 -0.72 6.19 21.85
N ASN A 93 -1.87 5.70 21.40
CA ASN A 93 -3.14 5.93 22.10
C ASN A 93 -3.15 5.27 23.49
N LEU A 94 -2.58 4.06 23.61
CA LEU A 94 -2.45 3.37 24.89
C LEU A 94 -1.53 4.13 25.87
N GLN A 95 -0.44 4.72 25.38
CA GLN A 95 0.47 5.53 26.22
C GLN A 95 -0.17 6.83 26.72
N LEU A 96 -1.10 7.41 25.95
CA LEU A 96 -1.86 8.59 26.38
C LEU A 96 -2.97 8.22 27.38
N GLY A 97 -3.66 7.09 27.20
CA GLY A 97 -4.71 6.62 28.12
C GLY A 97 -4.19 6.20 29.50
N VAL A 98 -3.04 5.51 29.56
CA VAL A 98 -2.43 5.08 30.83
C VAL A 98 -2.01 6.26 31.72
N ASN A 99 -1.69 7.42 31.14
CA ASN A 99 -1.34 8.62 31.90
C ASN A 99 -2.56 9.37 32.47
N ILE A 100 -3.76 9.17 31.91
CA ILE A 100 -4.98 9.82 32.43
C ILE A 100 -5.49 9.06 33.66
N ASP A 101 -5.42 7.73 33.65
CA ASP A 101 -5.88 6.89 34.78
C ASP A 101 -4.94 6.96 35.99
N LEU A 102 -3.65 7.25 35.81
CA LEU A 102 -2.70 7.47 36.91
C LEU A 102 -2.77 8.89 37.51
N ALA A 103 -3.38 9.85 36.81
CA ALA A 103 -3.56 11.22 37.30
C ALA A 103 -4.87 11.43 38.07
N LEU A 104 -5.72 10.39 38.14
CA LEU A 104 -7.04 10.40 38.80
C LEU A 104 -7.11 9.55 40.08
N ASN A 105 -5.98 9.03 40.58
CA ASN A 105 -5.88 8.31 41.86
C ASN A 105 -4.98 9.04 42.86
#